data_AF-A0A0X1T380-F1
#
_entry.id   AF-A0A0X1T380-F1
#
_cell.length_a   1.000
_cell.length_b   1.000
_cell.length_c   1.000
_cell.angle_alpha   90.00
_cell.angle_beta   90.00
_cell.angle_gamma   90.00
#
_symmetry.space_group_name_H-M   'P 1'
#
loop_
_entity.id
_entity.type
_entity.pdbx_description
1 polymer ?
#
loop_
_entity_poly.entity_id
_entity_poly.type
_entity_poly.pdbx_seq_one_letter_code
_entity_poly.pdbx_strand_id
1 'polypeptide(L)'
;MVDKGTDVEDKKSQYFVPQYYFRFFSNDKKFIPLLRLTDGKVVPAASIRDQASKSYFYGDKKIEERISELENLFLPELKKLKDTKFFDQFSLE
;
A
#
# COMPACT_ATOMS: atom_id res chain seq x y z
N MET A 1 -10.05 -4.70 -39.38
CA MET A 1 -9.11 -4.48 -38.26
C MET A 1 -9.74 -3.43 -37.37
N VAL A 2 -10.33 -3.84 -36.24
CA VAL A 2 -10.90 -2.89 -35.27
C VAL A 2 -9.78 -2.60 -34.28
N ASP A 3 -9.36 -1.34 -34.26
CA ASP A 3 -8.41 -0.80 -33.30
C ASP A 3 -8.97 -1.01 -31.90
N LYS A 4 -8.40 -1.96 -31.15
CA LYS A 4 -8.72 -2.13 -29.73
C LYS A 4 -8.02 -1.00 -29.00
N GLY A 5 -8.73 0.12 -28.89
CA GLY A 5 -8.43 1.13 -27.89
C GLY A 5 -8.27 0.42 -26.55
N THR A 6 -7.07 0.48 -26.01
CA THR A 6 -6.75 0.01 -24.67
C THR A 6 -7.59 0.86 -23.73
N ASP A 7 -8.76 0.36 -23.34
CA ASP A 7 -9.49 0.84 -22.17
C ASP A 7 -8.51 0.69 -21.01
N VAL A 8 -7.82 1.78 -20.70
CA VAL A 8 -7.02 1.92 -19.50
C VAL A 8 -8.00 1.64 -18.39
N GLU A 9 -7.90 0.45 -17.77
CA GLU A 9 -8.68 0.11 -16.58
C GLU A 9 -8.58 1.31 -15.63
N ASP A 10 -9.67 2.07 -15.55
CA ASP A 10 -9.86 3.02 -14.47
C ASP A 10 -9.73 2.16 -13.23
N LYS A 11 -8.61 2.32 -12.50
CA LYS A 11 -8.33 1.59 -11.28
C LYS A 11 -9.45 1.94 -10.31
N LYS A 12 -10.50 1.12 -10.35
CA LYS A 12 -11.76 1.39 -9.67
C LYS A 12 -11.56 1.40 -8.17
N SER A 13 -10.54 0.68 -7.68
CA SER A 13 -10.15 0.62 -6.28
C SER A 13 -8.89 1.43 -6.02
N GLN A 14 -8.98 2.37 -5.08
CA GLN A 14 -7.90 3.25 -4.68
C GLN A 14 -7.49 2.94 -3.25
N TYR A 15 -6.19 2.97 -2.99
CA TYR A 15 -5.65 2.67 -1.66
C TYR A 15 -5.58 3.94 -0.83
N PHE A 16 -6.17 3.92 0.37
CA PHE A 16 -6.06 5.00 1.34
C PHE A 16 -4.94 4.74 2.37
N VAL A 17 -4.30 3.57 2.29
CA VAL A 17 -3.03 3.27 2.95
C VAL A 17 -2.07 2.72 1.89
N PRO A 18 -0.84 3.26 1.75
CA PRO A 18 0.10 2.72 0.79
C PRO A 18 0.41 1.26 1.06
N GLN A 19 0.32 0.45 0.00
CA GLN A 19 0.51 -1.00 0.13
C GLN A 19 1.90 -1.41 0.63
N TYR A 20 2.93 -0.59 0.40
CA TYR A 20 4.28 -0.95 0.82
C TYR A 20 4.41 -1.04 2.34
N TYR A 21 3.57 -0.36 3.12
CA TYR A 21 3.57 -0.50 4.58
C TYR A 21 3.27 -1.94 4.99
N PHE A 22 2.24 -2.55 4.40
CA PHE A 22 1.90 -3.96 4.66
C PHE A 22 3.05 -4.90 4.28
N ARG A 23 3.82 -4.56 3.24
CA ARG A 23 4.98 -5.34 2.80
C ARG A 23 6.13 -5.34 3.82
N PHE A 24 6.16 -4.41 4.78
CA PHE A 24 7.12 -4.46 5.88
C PHE A 24 6.82 -5.55 6.90
N PHE A 25 5.56 -5.99 6.99
CA PHE A 25 5.08 -7.03 7.90
C PHE A 25 4.79 -8.36 7.19
N SER A 26 5.18 -8.47 5.91
CA SER A 26 4.96 -9.65 5.08
C SER A 26 6.29 -10.29 4.69
N ASN A 27 6.39 -11.60 4.87
CA ASN A 27 7.55 -12.38 4.45
C ASN A 27 7.58 -12.56 2.93
N ASP A 28 6.44 -12.85 2.31
CA ASP A 28 6.31 -13.14 0.87
C ASP A 28 5.87 -11.91 0.03
N LYS A 29 5.66 -10.77 0.69
CA LYS A 29 5.21 -9.50 0.11
C LYS A 29 3.82 -9.55 -0.54
N LYS A 30 3.05 -10.61 -0.30
CA LYS A 30 1.72 -10.84 -0.88
C LYS A 30 0.64 -10.92 0.19
N PHE A 31 0.95 -11.54 1.32
CA PHE A 31 -0.01 -11.80 2.38
C PHE A 31 0.44 -11.25 3.73
N ILE A 32 -0.53 -10.84 4.54
CA ILE A 32 -0.33 -10.44 5.95
C ILE A 32 -1.38 -11.11 6.85
N PRO A 33 -1.05 -11.40 8.12
CA PRO A 33 -2.05 -11.77 9.10
C PRO A 33 -2.89 -10.54 9.48
N LEU A 34 -4.20 -10.73 9.66
CA LEU A 34 -5.13 -9.70 10.12
C LEU A 34 -5.93 -10.17 11.33
N LEU A 35 -6.25 -9.23 12.20
CA LEU A 35 -7.26 -9.39 13.25
C LEU A 35 -8.51 -8.61 12.86
N ARG A 36 -9.64 -9.29 12.75
CA ARG A 36 -10.92 -8.63 12.52
C ARG A 36 -11.46 -8.10 13.85
N LEU A 37 -11.57 -6.78 13.97
CA LEU A 37 -11.94 -6.15 15.24
C LEU A 37 -13.40 -6.43 15.67
N THR A 38 -14.29 -6.73 14.71
CA THR A 38 -15.71 -6.94 14.99
C THR A 38 -15.99 -8.23 15.77
N ASP A 39 -15.20 -9.28 15.56
CA ASP A 39 -15.41 -10.62 16.15
C ASP A 39 -14.14 -11.27 16.71
N GLY A 40 -13.01 -10.56 16.68
CA GLY A 40 -11.71 -11.08 17.13
C GLY A 40 -11.13 -12.18 16.25
N LYS A 41 -11.71 -12.46 15.08
CA LYS A 41 -11.22 -13.54 14.21
C LYS A 41 -9.90 -13.19 13.57
N VAL A 42 -8.94 -14.10 13.70
CA VAL A 42 -7.65 -14.02 13.00
C VAL A 42 -7.79 -14.59 11.59
N VAL A 43 -7.33 -13.82 10.59
CA VAL A 43 -7.14 -14.27 9.21
C VAL A 43 -5.63 -14.39 8.97
N PRO A 44 -5.07 -15.61 8.93
CA PRO A 44 -3.61 -15.80 8.93
C PRO A 44 -2.93 -15.33 7.65
N ALA A 45 -3.65 -15.32 6.52
CA ALA A 45 -3.14 -14.93 5.22
C ALA A 45 -4.19 -14.13 4.44
N ALA A 46 -4.26 -12.83 4.70
CA ALA A 46 -5.05 -11.90 3.92
C ALA A 46 -4.21 -11.28 2.81
N SER A 47 -4.78 -11.17 1.61
CA SER A 47 -4.14 -10.53 0.46
C SER A 47 -3.93 -9.05 0.71
N ILE A 48 -2.67 -8.57 0.63
CA ILE A 48 -2.31 -7.15 0.77
C ILE A 48 -3.05 -6.30 -0.26
N ARG A 49 -3.22 -6.82 -1.48
CA ARG A 49 -3.87 -6.10 -2.59
C ARG A 49 -5.31 -5.75 -2.30
N ASP A 50 -5.97 -6.52 -1.44
CA ASP A 50 -7.39 -6.34 -1.16
C ASP A 50 -7.60 -5.56 0.14
N GLN A 51 -6.53 -5.08 0.79
CA GLN A 51 -6.59 -4.31 2.04
C GLN A 51 -6.53 -2.80 1.81
N ALA A 52 -7.15 -2.07 2.74
CA ALA A 52 -7.13 -0.60 2.82
C ALA A 52 -7.39 0.09 1.47
N SER A 53 -8.31 -0.47 0.71
CA SER A 53 -8.77 0.07 -0.56
C SER A 53 -10.27 0.31 -0.52
N LYS A 54 -10.71 1.32 -1.27
CA LYS A 54 -12.12 1.61 -1.47
C LYS A 54 -12.29 2.10 -2.90
N SER A 55 -13.43 1.78 -3.50
CA SER A 55 -13.71 2.29 -4.82
C SER A 55 -13.87 3.82 -4.81
N TYR A 56 -13.17 4.49 -5.73
CA TYR A 56 -13.18 5.95 -5.89
C TYR A 56 -12.93 6.72 -4.59
N PHE A 57 -12.03 6.23 -3.72
CA PHE A 57 -11.72 6.88 -2.44
C PHE A 57 -11.35 8.38 -2.58
N TYR A 58 -10.51 8.71 -3.55
CA TYR A 58 -10.10 10.07 -3.87
C TYR A 58 -10.97 10.73 -4.97
N GLY A 59 -11.86 9.97 -5.61
CA GLY A 59 -12.73 10.43 -6.68
C GLY A 59 -12.04 10.71 -8.02
N ASP A 60 -10.79 11.17 -8.00
CA ASP A 60 -9.95 11.46 -9.17
C ASP A 60 -8.68 10.61 -9.16
N LYS A 61 -8.40 9.97 -10.30
CA LYS A 61 -7.19 9.15 -10.52
C LYS A 61 -5.91 9.99 -10.44
N LYS A 62 -5.92 11.23 -10.91
CA LYS A 62 -4.75 12.13 -10.84
C LYS A 62 -4.35 12.41 -9.40
N ILE A 63 -5.34 12.55 -8.50
CA ILE A 63 -5.07 12.75 -7.07
C ILE A 63 -4.38 11.50 -6.49
N GLU A 64 -4.88 10.31 -6.80
CA GLU A 64 -4.26 9.06 -6.36
C GLU A 64 -2.83 8.90 -6.88
N GLU A 65 -2.58 9.24 -8.15
CA GLU A 65 -1.24 9.21 -8.74
C GLU A 65 -0.29 10.17 -8.02
N ARG A 66 -0.72 11.41 -7.72
CA ARG A 66 0.07 12.38 -6.96
C ARG A 66 0.33 11.94 -5.52
N ILE A 67 -0.65 11.35 -4.85
CA ILE A 67 -0.46 10.79 -3.51
C ILE A 67 0.56 9.65 -3.56
N SER A 68 0.44 8.75 -4.55
CA SER A 68 1.40 7.65 -4.73
C SER A 68 2.82 8.16 -5.00
N GLU A 69 2.98 9.24 -5.77
CA GLU A 69 4.27 9.89 -5.98
C GLU A 69 4.87 10.41 -4.67
N LEU A 70 4.08 11.15 -3.87
CA LEU A 70 4.49 11.67 -2.57
C LEU A 70 4.88 10.53 -1.62
N GLU A 71 4.07 9.48 -1.55
CA GLU A 71 4.33 8.31 -0.70
C GLU A 71 5.63 7.58 -1.08
N ASN A 72 5.98 7.56 -2.36
CA ASN A 72 7.23 6.97 -2.83
C ASN A 72 8.47 7.79 -2.44
N LEU A 73 8.32 9.11 -2.23
CA LEU A 73 9.42 9.95 -1.74
C LEU A 73 9.83 9.59 -0.32
N PHE A 74 8.91 9.13 0.53
CA PHE A 74 9.20 8.75 1.92
C PHE A 74 9.67 7.30 2.08
N LEU A 75 9.55 6.49 1.03
CA LEU A 75 9.84 5.05 1.09
C LEU A 75 11.31 4.73 1.45
N PRO A 76 12.34 5.43 0.93
CA PRO A 76 13.73 5.19 1.31
C PRO A 76 13.98 5.41 2.81
N GLU A 77 13.47 6.49 3.37
CA GLU A 77 13.62 6.87 4.78
C GLU A 77 12.90 5.89 5.68
N LEU A 78 11.70 5.44 5.29
CA LEU A 78 10.96 4.41 6.01
C LEU A 78 11.67 3.05 6.00
N LYS A 79 12.37 2.70 4.91
CA LYS A 79 13.24 1.50 4.88
C LYS A 79 14.42 1.67 5.82
N LYS A 80 15.11 2.82 5.79
CA LYS A 80 16.19 3.14 6.74
C LYS A 80 15.68 2.99 8.18
N LEU A 81 14.50 3.53 8.49
CA LEU A 81 13.88 3.45 9.82
C LEU A 81 13.55 1.99 10.21
N LYS A 82 12.95 1.21 9.31
CA LYS A 82 12.63 -0.20 9.54
C LYS A 82 13.87 -1.03 9.87
N ASP A 83 14.98 -0.74 9.21
CA ASP A 83 16.24 -1.49 9.36
C ASP A 83 17.11 -0.96 10.51
N THR A 84 16.71 0.15 11.13
CA THR A 84 17.40 0.74 12.27
C THR A 84 17.21 -0.12 13.52
N LYS A 85 18.32 -0.54 14.13
CA LYS A 85 18.32 -1.32 15.38
C LYS A 85 18.29 -0.43 16.63
N PHE A 86 18.88 0.76 16.54
CA PHE A 86 18.97 1.75 17.62
C PHE A 86 18.68 3.14 17.07
N PHE A 87 17.71 3.83 17.68
CA PHE A 87 17.25 5.14 17.20
C PHE A 87 18.36 6.21 17.19
N ASP A 88 19.34 6.10 18.09
CA ASP A 88 20.48 7.01 18.19
C ASP A 88 21.41 6.97 16.96
N GLN A 89 21.22 5.99 16.07
CA GLN A 89 21.97 5.82 14.82
C GLN A 89 21.19 6.29 13.59
N PHE A 90 19.95 6.76 13.77
CA PHE A 90 19.12 7.23 12.67
C PHE A 90 19.34 8.73 12.42
N SER A 91 19.83 9.06 11.22
CA SER A 91 19.92 10.43 10.74
C SER A 91 19.11 10.57 9.45
N LEU A 92 18.34 11.67 9.37
CA LEU A 92 17.75 12.12 8.12
C LEU A 92 18.83 12.94 7.40
N GLU A 93 19.16 12.54 6.17
CA GLU A 93 20.05 13.29 5.27
C GLU A 93 19.27 14.37 4.53
#